data_AF-A0A969I179-F1
#
_entry.id   AF-A0A969I179-F1
#
_cell.length_a   1.000
_cell.length_b   1.000
_cell.length_c   1.000
_cell.angle_alpha   90.00
_cell.angle_beta   90.00
_cell.angle_gamma   90.00
#
_symmetry.space_group_name_H-M   'P 1'
#
loop_
_entity.id
_entity.type
_entity.pdbx_description
1 polymer ?
#
loop_
_entity_poly.entity_id
_entity_poly.type
_entity_poly.pdbx_seq_one_letter_code
_entity_poly.pdbx_strand_id
1 'polypeptide(L)'
;MGGIRILQLQAEQDFVSPCLGEADFVRRVLEPREFAKWLSAFLPQIPSDGSTAWLPVAQITDRSDPKLAHLDGLNLSRAWMLEGIAKGLPADDKRRSALRASAKVHTEMSLGAVTSEHYVGSHWLGTFALYGISVLDTK
;
A
#
# COMPACT_ATOMS: atom_id res chain seq x y z
N MET A 1 -0.41 12.96 -23.62
CA MET A 1 -1.74 13.33 -23.08
C MET A 1 -1.81 12.84 -21.65
N GLY A 2 -1.92 13.78 -20.70
CA GLY A 2 -1.72 13.54 -19.28
C GLY A 2 -2.85 12.70 -18.69
N GLY A 3 -2.53 11.45 -18.32
CA GLY A 3 -3.37 10.67 -17.43
C GLY A 3 -3.29 11.27 -16.05
N ILE A 4 -4.44 11.62 -15.48
CA ILE A 4 -4.59 11.96 -14.06
C ILE A 4 -3.95 10.80 -13.28
N ARG A 5 -2.87 11.08 -12.57
CA ARG A 5 -2.17 10.09 -11.75
C ARG A 5 -2.94 9.92 -10.44
N ILE A 6 -4.10 9.26 -10.50
CA ILE A 6 -5.01 9.08 -9.36
C ILE A 6 -4.28 8.44 -8.16
N LEU A 7 -3.26 7.61 -8.40
CA LEU A 7 -2.44 7.01 -7.34
C LEU A 7 -1.45 7.97 -6.65
N GLN A 8 -1.16 9.12 -7.25
CA GLN A 8 -0.14 10.06 -6.76
C GLN A 8 -0.71 11.27 -6.02
N LEU A 9 -2.04 11.41 -5.97
CA LEU A 9 -2.65 12.38 -5.07
C LEU A 9 -2.45 11.90 -3.64
N GLN A 10 -1.70 12.68 -2.87
CA GLN A 10 -1.44 12.48 -1.45
C GLN A 10 -1.70 13.84 -0.79
N ALA A 11 -2.72 13.94 0.06
CA ALA A 11 -2.73 15.01 1.03
C ALA A 11 -1.71 14.68 2.13
N GLU A 12 -1.03 15.69 2.66
CA GLU A 12 -0.06 15.60 3.78
C GLU A 12 -0.70 15.12 5.10
N GLN A 13 -1.91 14.55 5.06
CA GLN A 13 -2.70 14.04 6.17
C GLN A 13 -3.28 12.65 5.90
N ASP A 14 -3.08 12.10 4.69
CA ASP A 14 -3.69 10.83 4.33
C ASP A 14 -3.01 9.68 5.05
N PHE A 15 -3.77 8.90 5.81
CA PHE A 15 -3.31 7.63 6.39
C PHE A 15 -3.54 6.44 5.45
N VAL A 16 -4.40 6.60 4.44
CA VAL A 16 -4.87 5.53 3.56
C VAL A 16 -4.90 6.03 2.12
N SER A 17 -4.52 5.17 1.18
CA SER A 17 -4.74 5.42 -0.25
C SER A 17 -6.17 5.00 -0.64
N PRO A 18 -7.06 5.92 -1.05
CA PRO A 18 -8.44 5.56 -1.39
C PRO A 18 -8.54 4.46 -2.45
N CYS A 19 -7.72 4.55 -3.49
CA CYS A 19 -7.73 3.58 -4.59
C CYS A 19 -7.24 2.19 -4.18
N LEU A 20 -6.18 2.11 -3.37
CA LEU A 20 -5.74 0.82 -2.85
C LEU A 20 -6.73 0.28 -1.81
N GLY A 21 -7.42 1.14 -1.07
CA GLY A 21 -8.47 0.76 -0.14
C GLY A 21 -9.66 0.13 -0.86
N GLU A 22 -10.10 0.71 -1.97
CA GLU A 22 -11.15 0.14 -2.81
C GLU A 22 -10.72 -1.20 -3.40
N ALA A 23 -9.51 -1.31 -3.96
CA ALA A 23 -9.02 -2.58 -4.49
C ALA A 23 -8.85 -3.66 -3.40
N ASP A 24 -8.37 -3.29 -2.21
CA ASP A 24 -8.24 -4.20 -1.06
C ASP A 24 -9.60 -4.63 -0.48
N PHE A 25 -10.63 -3.79 -0.62
CA PHE A 25 -12.00 -4.18 -0.31
C PHE A 25 -12.58 -5.13 -1.36
N VAL A 26 -12.51 -4.76 -2.65
CA VAL A 26 -13.13 -5.52 -3.75
C VAL A 26 -12.55 -6.93 -3.87
N ARG A 27 -11.26 -7.13 -3.59
CA ARG A 27 -10.67 -8.49 -3.54
C ARG A 27 -11.31 -9.43 -2.52
N ARG A 28 -12.03 -8.89 -1.52
CA ARG A 28 -12.72 -9.67 -0.48
C ARG A 28 -14.15 -10.04 -0.90
N VAL A 29 -14.65 -9.41 -1.96
CA VAL A 29 -16.03 -9.54 -2.45
C VAL A 29 -16.11 -10.40 -3.71
N LEU A 30 -15.12 -10.31 -4.59
CA LEU A 30 -15.09 -11.02 -5.87
C LEU A 30 -14.21 -12.28 -5.82
N GLU A 31 -14.58 -13.28 -6.61
CA GLU A 31 -13.71 -14.45 -6.86
C GLU A 31 -12.42 -14.04 -7.60
N PRO A 32 -11.29 -14.76 -7.42
CA PRO A 32 -9.97 -14.31 -7.88
C PRO A 32 -9.90 -13.92 -9.37
N ARG A 33 -10.57 -14.68 -10.25
CA ARG A 33 -10.57 -14.39 -11.70
C ARG A 33 -11.41 -13.16 -12.05
N GLU A 34 -12.52 -12.96 -11.35
CA GLU A 34 -13.38 -11.78 -11.53
C GLU A 34 -12.68 -10.54 -10.98
N PHE A 35 -12.05 -10.66 -9.80
CA PHE A 35 -11.21 -9.63 -9.23
C PHE A 35 -10.07 -9.24 -10.18
N ALA A 36 -9.36 -10.21 -10.75
CA ALA A 36 -8.26 -9.93 -11.68
C ALA A 36 -8.72 -9.14 -12.91
N LYS A 37 -9.90 -9.45 -13.46
CA LYS A 37 -10.50 -8.73 -14.58
C LYS A 37 -10.91 -7.31 -14.16
N TRP A 38 -11.57 -7.16 -13.03
CA TRP A 38 -11.97 -5.86 -12.49
C TRP A 38 -10.74 -4.97 -12.22
N LEU A 39 -9.70 -5.52 -11.60
CA LEU A 39 -8.48 -4.80 -11.26
C LEU A 39 -7.76 -4.28 -12.51
N SER A 40 -7.81 -5.02 -13.63
CA SER A 40 -7.24 -4.55 -14.90
C SER A 40 -7.94 -3.31 -15.44
N ALA A 41 -9.25 -3.17 -15.20
CA ALA A 41 -10.00 -1.98 -15.59
C ALA A 41 -9.83 -0.83 -14.58
N PHE A 42 -9.77 -1.16 -13.29
CA PHE A 42 -9.71 -0.18 -12.20
C PHE A 42 -8.30 0.42 -11.99
N LEU A 43 -7.25 -0.41 -12.04
CA LEU A 43 -5.84 -0.02 -11.88
C LEU A 43 -4.97 -0.57 -13.03
N PRO A 44 -5.18 -0.09 -14.28
CA PRO A 44 -4.45 -0.57 -15.46
C PRO A 44 -2.93 -0.32 -15.41
N GLN A 45 -2.48 0.58 -14.53
CA GLN A 45 -1.08 0.98 -14.38
C GLN A 45 -0.22 0.02 -13.57
N ILE A 46 -0.79 -1.05 -12.99
CA ILE A 46 0.00 -2.04 -12.24
C ILE A 46 0.90 -2.81 -13.22
N PRO A 47 2.23 -2.74 -13.08
CA PRO A 47 3.15 -3.41 -13.98
C PRO A 47 3.11 -4.93 -13.84
N SER A 48 3.53 -5.62 -14.89
CA SER A 48 3.69 -7.08 -14.92
C SER A 48 5.17 -7.53 -14.90
N ASP A 49 6.09 -6.58 -14.71
CA ASP A 49 7.54 -6.77 -14.81
C ASP A 49 8.27 -6.69 -13.46
N GLY A 50 7.52 -6.52 -12.36
CA GLY A 50 8.08 -6.37 -11.02
C GLY A 50 8.56 -4.95 -10.66
N SER A 51 8.40 -3.98 -11.55
CA SER A 51 8.80 -2.59 -11.28
C SER A 51 7.96 -1.96 -10.16
N THR A 52 8.58 -1.04 -9.40
CA THR A 52 7.96 -0.33 -8.26
C THR A 52 7.73 1.16 -8.55
N ALA A 53 8.32 1.70 -9.62
CA ALA A 53 8.28 3.13 -9.95
C ALA A 53 6.86 3.65 -10.25
N TRP A 54 5.91 2.77 -10.54
CA TRP A 54 4.50 3.12 -10.76
C TRP A 54 3.81 3.65 -9.50
N LEU A 55 4.31 3.30 -8.31
CA LEU A 55 3.81 3.76 -7.02
C LEU A 55 4.98 4.11 -6.10
N PRO A 56 5.47 5.36 -6.14
CA PRO A 56 6.58 5.79 -5.27
C PRO A 56 6.14 5.84 -3.80
N VAL A 57 7.10 5.54 -2.91
CA VAL A 57 6.90 5.68 -1.45
C VAL A 57 6.70 7.15 -1.07
N ALA A 58 5.86 7.40 -0.07
CA ALA A 58 5.75 8.73 0.52
C ALA A 58 7.07 9.06 1.23
N GLN A 59 7.61 10.25 0.97
CA GLN A 59 8.87 10.71 1.57
C GLN A 59 8.58 11.45 2.87
N ILE A 60 9.29 11.10 3.93
CA ILE A 60 9.17 11.74 5.24
C ILE A 60 10.44 12.53 5.49
N THR A 61 10.38 13.84 5.25
CA THR A 61 11.53 14.74 5.37
C THR A 61 11.79 15.21 6.81
N ASP A 62 10.75 15.25 7.65
CA ASP A 62 10.84 15.57 9.07
C ASP A 62 9.80 14.74 9.85
N ARG A 63 10.28 13.87 10.74
CA ARG A 63 9.42 12.99 11.57
C ARG A 63 8.95 13.64 12.87
N SER A 64 9.47 14.81 13.21
CA SER A 64 8.99 15.62 14.33
C SER A 64 7.75 16.45 13.95
N ASP A 65 7.53 16.69 12.65
CA ASP A 65 6.32 17.31 12.15
C ASP A 65 5.15 16.29 12.19
N PRO A 66 4.09 16.56 12.98
CA PRO A 66 2.95 15.66 13.11
C PRO A 66 2.23 15.39 11.78
N LYS A 67 2.24 16.34 10.84
CA LYS A 67 1.63 16.18 9.52
C LYS A 67 2.41 15.18 8.68
N LEU A 68 3.73 15.34 8.64
CA LEU A 68 4.60 14.48 7.85
C LEU A 68 4.74 13.08 8.47
N ALA A 69 4.59 12.95 9.79
CA ALA A 69 4.53 11.66 10.46
C ALA A 69 3.36 10.78 9.98
N HIS A 70 2.26 11.35 9.47
CA HIS A 70 1.14 10.59 8.90
C HIS A 70 1.55 9.80 7.64
N LEU A 71 2.58 10.26 6.93
CA LEU A 71 3.07 9.59 5.72
C LEU A 71 3.74 8.24 6.02
N ASP A 72 4.25 8.03 7.24
CA ASP A 72 4.68 6.69 7.68
C ASP A 72 3.48 5.74 7.76
N GLY A 73 2.33 6.22 8.26
CA GLY A 73 1.07 5.48 8.27
C GLY A 73 0.56 5.17 6.86
N LEU A 74 0.67 6.13 5.95
CA LEU A 74 0.32 5.94 4.54
C LEU A 74 1.15 4.86 3.86
N ASN A 75 2.46 4.84 4.10
CA ASN A 75 3.34 3.81 3.54
C ASN A 75 2.99 2.42 4.10
N LEU A 76 2.79 2.30 5.41
CA LEU A 76 2.41 1.02 6.02
C LEU A 76 1.03 0.54 5.55
N SER A 77 0.06 1.43 5.43
CA SER A 77 -1.27 1.06 4.93
C SER A 77 -1.24 0.64 3.46
N ARG A 78 -0.49 1.35 2.62
CA ARG A 78 -0.25 0.93 1.23
C ARG A 78 0.39 -0.43 1.17
N ALA A 79 1.39 -0.69 2.01
CA ALA A 79 2.07 -1.99 2.03
C ALA A 79 1.10 -3.15 2.28
N TRP A 80 0.26 -3.09 3.32
CA TRP A 80 -0.69 -4.18 3.57
C TRP A 80 -1.73 -4.32 2.47
N MET A 81 -2.17 -3.20 1.85
CA MET A 81 -3.19 -3.24 0.80
C MET A 81 -2.62 -3.87 -0.46
N LEU A 82 -1.38 -3.53 -0.80
CA LEU A 82 -0.66 -4.12 -1.93
C LEU A 82 -0.45 -5.63 -1.74
N GLU A 83 -0.09 -6.08 -0.53
CA GLU A 83 -0.02 -7.51 -0.21
C GLU A 83 -1.39 -8.18 -0.32
N GLY A 84 -2.44 -7.56 0.22
CA GLY A 84 -3.81 -8.04 0.11
C GLY A 84 -4.23 -8.21 -1.36
N ILE A 85 -4.05 -7.17 -2.17
CA ILE A 85 -4.35 -7.18 -3.62
C ILE A 85 -3.57 -8.30 -4.31
N ALA A 86 -2.28 -8.46 -4.02
CA ALA A 86 -1.48 -9.55 -4.58
C ALA A 86 -2.00 -10.94 -4.19
N LYS A 87 -2.48 -11.11 -2.94
CA LYS A 87 -3.10 -12.36 -2.46
C LYS A 87 -4.42 -12.66 -3.15
N GLY A 88 -5.22 -11.65 -3.46
CA GLY A 88 -6.52 -11.80 -4.14
C GLY A 88 -6.44 -12.20 -5.62
N LEU A 89 -5.27 -12.06 -6.26
CA LEU A 89 -5.09 -12.43 -7.67
C LEU A 89 -4.86 -13.94 -7.86
N PRO A 90 -5.17 -14.51 -9.04
CA PRO A 90 -4.74 -15.86 -9.42
C PRO A 90 -3.23 -16.05 -9.27
N ALA A 91 -2.77 -17.26 -8.93
CA ALA A 91 -1.35 -17.52 -8.63
C ALA A 91 -0.40 -17.21 -9.79
N ASP A 92 -0.88 -17.31 -11.03
CA ASP A 92 -0.16 -17.06 -12.27
C ASP A 92 -0.29 -15.61 -12.79
N ASP A 93 -0.99 -14.73 -12.07
CA ASP A 93 -1.11 -13.32 -12.46
C ASP A 93 0.24 -12.60 -12.33
N LYS A 94 0.73 -12.06 -13.46
CA LYS A 94 2.05 -11.44 -13.56
C LYS A 94 2.19 -10.16 -12.72
N ARG A 95 1.09 -9.50 -12.36
CA ARG A 95 1.10 -8.26 -11.54
C ARG A 95 1.52 -8.50 -10.10
N ARG A 96 1.44 -9.75 -9.61
CA ARG A 96 1.78 -10.12 -8.23
C ARG A 96 3.20 -9.73 -7.86
N SER A 97 4.15 -9.82 -8.79
CA SER A 97 5.56 -9.45 -8.55
C SER A 97 5.70 -7.96 -8.26
N ALA A 98 5.09 -7.10 -9.08
CA ALA A 98 5.15 -5.64 -8.90
C ALA A 98 4.43 -5.21 -7.63
N LEU A 99 3.27 -5.79 -7.33
CA LEU A 99 2.51 -5.50 -6.11
C LEU A 99 3.32 -5.83 -4.84
N ARG A 100 3.91 -7.03 -4.76
CA ARG A 100 4.74 -7.45 -3.61
C ARG A 100 6.04 -6.65 -3.50
N ALA A 101 6.70 -6.38 -4.63
CA ALA A 101 7.89 -5.54 -4.63
C ALA A 101 7.57 -4.13 -4.13
N SER A 102 6.43 -3.58 -4.53
CA SER A 102 5.96 -2.26 -4.08
C SER A 102 5.61 -2.30 -2.59
N ALA A 103 4.90 -3.33 -2.12
CA ALA A 103 4.59 -3.50 -0.71
C ALA A 103 5.85 -3.55 0.18
N LYS A 104 6.88 -4.27 -0.28
CA LYS A 104 8.17 -4.36 0.39
C LYS A 104 8.83 -2.98 0.54
N VAL A 105 8.96 -2.21 -0.53
CA VAL A 105 9.63 -0.90 -0.45
C VAL A 105 8.85 0.10 0.42
N HIS A 106 7.51 0.06 0.39
CA HIS A 106 6.68 0.86 1.29
C HIS A 106 6.85 0.45 2.76
N THR A 107 6.95 -0.85 3.05
CA THR A 107 7.22 -1.35 4.40
C THR A 107 8.58 -0.88 4.89
N GLU A 108 9.63 -1.05 4.08
CA GLU A 108 11.00 -0.69 4.44
C GLU A 108 11.17 0.82 4.71
N MET A 109 10.39 1.67 4.03
CA MET A 109 10.41 3.12 4.24
C MET A 109 9.96 3.52 5.66
N SER A 110 9.00 2.79 6.25
CA SER A 110 8.24 3.28 7.39
C SER A 110 8.17 2.33 8.59
N LEU A 111 8.62 1.08 8.46
CA LEU A 111 8.60 0.11 9.57
C LEU A 111 9.44 0.57 10.77
N GLY A 112 10.59 1.21 10.53
CA GLY A 112 11.43 1.74 11.61
C GLY A 112 10.80 2.87 12.42
N ALA A 113 9.79 3.56 11.88
CA ALA A 113 9.09 4.64 12.60
C ALA A 113 8.20 4.10 13.73
N VAL A 114 7.79 2.83 13.65
CA VAL A 114 6.98 2.14 14.68
C VAL A 114 7.67 2.14 16.03
N THR A 115 9.00 2.04 16.06
CA THR A 115 9.81 2.01 17.29
C THR A 115 10.51 3.34 17.58
N SER A 116 10.07 4.45 16.96
CA SER A 116 10.73 5.75 17.13
C SER A 116 10.45 6.39 18.49
N GLU A 117 11.43 7.14 19.01
CA GLU A 117 11.30 7.95 20.25
C GLU A 117 10.29 9.09 20.12
N HIS A 118 9.86 9.41 18.89
CA HIS A 118 8.83 10.39 18.61
C HIS A 118 7.44 9.80 18.88
N TYR A 119 6.94 10.03 20.10
CA TYR A 119 5.61 9.61 20.56
C TYR A 119 4.52 9.82 19.51
N VAL A 120 4.58 10.95 18.80
CA VAL A 120 3.58 11.39 17.82
C VAL A 120 3.28 10.36 16.72
N GLY A 121 4.25 9.51 16.35
CA GLY A 121 4.05 8.39 15.43
C GLY A 121 3.94 7.04 16.13
N SER A 122 4.81 6.77 17.10
CA SER A 122 4.96 5.42 17.67
C SER A 122 3.72 4.90 18.43
N HIS A 123 2.87 5.78 18.97
CA HIS A 123 1.70 5.36 19.73
C HIS A 123 0.53 4.79 18.90
N TRP A 124 0.47 5.07 17.59
CA TRP A 124 -0.57 4.54 16.69
C TRP A 124 0.01 3.69 15.55
N LEU A 125 1.27 3.89 15.13
CA LEU A 125 1.88 3.10 14.06
C LEU A 125 1.95 1.59 14.39
N GLY A 126 2.00 1.23 15.68
CA GLY A 126 1.97 -0.17 16.12
C GLY A 126 0.69 -0.91 15.69
N THR A 127 -0.48 -0.25 15.69
CA THR A 127 -1.73 -0.90 15.23
C THR A 127 -1.70 -1.16 13.73
N PHE A 128 -1.04 -0.27 12.98
CA PHE A 128 -0.89 -0.42 11.55
C PHE A 128 0.03 -1.61 11.21
N ALA A 129 1.19 -1.68 11.86
CA ALA A 129 2.13 -2.78 11.68
C ALA A 129 1.49 -4.14 12.03
N LEU A 130 0.77 -4.22 13.15
CA LEU A 130 0.11 -5.45 13.58
C LEU A 130 -0.98 -5.92 12.61
N TYR A 131 -1.80 -5.01 12.07
CA TYR A 131 -2.78 -5.36 11.04
C TYR A 131 -2.09 -5.89 9.78
N GLY A 132 -0.99 -5.27 9.35
CA GLY A 132 -0.17 -5.77 8.24
C GLY A 132 0.30 -7.21 8.45
N ILE A 133 0.81 -7.54 9.64
CA ILE A 133 1.20 -8.91 10.01
C ILE A 133 0.02 -9.87 9.90
N SER A 134 -1.17 -9.49 10.39
CA SER A 134 -2.35 -10.36 10.31
C SER A 134 -2.77 -10.67 8.87
N VAL A 135 -2.60 -9.72 7.95
CA VAL A 135 -2.84 -9.92 6.51
C VAL A 135 -1.79 -10.86 5.91
N LEU A 136 -0.55 -10.85 6.40
CA LEU A 136 0.50 -11.78 5.98
C LEU A 136 0.24 -13.22 6.49
N ASP A 137 -0.27 -13.36 7.72
CA ASP A 137 -0.45 -14.64 8.40
C ASP A 137 -1.76 -15.38 8.08
N THR A 138 -2.76 -14.71 7.48
CA THR A 138 -3.94 -15.43 6.95
C THR A 138 -3.51 -16.31 5.77
N LYS A 139 -3.63 -17.63 6.00
CA LYS A 139 -3.41 -18.76 5.07
C LYS A 139 -4.41 -18.75 3.91
#